data_AF-A0A1T5KAQ6-F1
#
_entry.id   AF-A0A1T5KAQ6-F1
#
_cell.length_a   1.000
_cell.length_b   1.000
_cell.length_c   1.000
_cell.angle_alpha   90.00
_cell.angle_beta   90.00
_cell.angle_gamma   90.00
#
_symmetry.space_group_name_H-M   'P 1'
#
loop_
_entity.id
_entity.type
_entity.pdbx_description
1 polymer ?
#
loop_
_entity_poly.entity_id
_entity_poly.type
_entity_poly.pdbx_seq_one_letter_code
_entity_poly.pdbx_strand_id
1 'polypeptide(L)'
;MKKLNLGLWLAVAITALLAGCVKYEPVRPPNIRVNPYPKTEHRAVLHVNDQLEAGLIVTAEVIYEMENRSPCVPLDQGRSLGGSRPMFGKTITVPINRIDDHTYEVRYYNDYLMDEDYYGLGKCHWTGHPILNVNHAGVDYIVTNNAKKTRGQSEEKICVPGTSTQGACAAPEYARAKDAEGAFHITLTSYKD
;
A
#
# COMPACT_ATOMS: atom_id res chain seq x y z
N MET A 1 35.97 56.95 -18.16
CA MET A 1 35.02 56.59 -17.08
C MET A 1 33.68 56.24 -17.70
N LYS A 2 33.19 55.00 -17.57
CA LYS A 2 31.89 54.58 -18.13
C LYS A 2 30.78 55.00 -17.17
N LYS A 3 29.76 55.73 -17.65
CA LYS A 3 28.57 56.06 -16.85
C LYS A 3 27.78 54.78 -16.58
N LEU A 4 27.61 54.41 -15.32
CA LEU A 4 26.81 53.25 -14.92
C LEU A 4 25.33 53.58 -15.15
N ASN A 5 24.65 52.87 -16.05
CA ASN A 5 23.26 53.16 -16.39
C ASN A 5 22.31 52.58 -15.33
N LEU A 6 22.00 53.40 -14.32
CA LEU A 6 21.17 53.02 -13.16
C LEU A 6 19.77 52.51 -13.57
N GLY A 7 19.21 53.02 -14.67
CA GLY A 7 17.91 52.58 -15.19
C GLY A 7 17.90 51.13 -15.68
N LEU A 8 19.04 50.62 -16.18
CA LEU A 8 19.17 49.24 -16.62
C LEU A 8 19.15 48.26 -15.42
N TRP A 9 19.75 48.65 -14.29
CA TRP A 9 19.77 47.86 -13.06
C TRP A 9 18.40 47.82 -12.38
N LEU A 10 17.67 48.95 -12.38
CA LEU A 10 16.28 49.02 -11.90
C LEU A 10 15.34 48.13 -12.72
N ALA A 11 15.48 48.11 -14.05
CA ALA A 11 14.67 47.23 -14.91
C ALA A 11 14.91 45.74 -14.59
N VAL A 12 16.18 45.32 -14.43
CA VAL A 12 16.54 43.92 -14.08
C VAL A 12 15.99 43.53 -12.70
N ALA A 13 16.04 44.42 -11.72
CA ALA A 13 15.50 44.16 -10.38
C ALA A 13 13.98 43.95 -10.39
N ILE A 14 13.24 44.66 -11.25
CA ILE A 14 11.78 44.55 -11.35
C ILE A 14 11.36 43.25 -12.06
N THR A 15 12.05 42.82 -13.12
CA THR A 15 11.75 41.52 -13.77
C THR A 15 12.03 40.33 -12.86
N ALA A 16 13.03 40.41 -11.97
CA ALA A 16 13.33 39.34 -11.02
C ALA A 16 12.20 39.07 -9.99
N LEU A 17 11.41 40.08 -9.65
CA LEU A 17 10.34 39.97 -8.64
C LEU A 17 9.07 39.27 -9.16
N LEU A 18 8.87 39.18 -10.47
CA LEU A 18 7.66 38.59 -11.08
C LEU A 18 7.76 37.07 -11.33
N ALA A 19 8.93 36.45 -11.09
CA ALA A 19 9.13 35.01 -11.27
C ALA A 19 8.63 34.14 -10.10
N GLY A 20 8.16 34.74 -9.00
CA GLY A 20 7.97 34.08 -7.70
C GLY A 20 6.66 33.32 -7.46
N CYS A 21 5.77 33.17 -8.44
CA CYS A 21 4.45 32.56 -8.25
C CYS A 21 4.18 31.37 -9.19
N VAL A 22 5.09 30.38 -9.22
CA VAL A 22 4.75 29.05 -9.73
C VAL A 22 3.75 28.42 -8.75
N LYS A 23 2.47 28.40 -9.12
CA LYS A 23 1.43 27.73 -8.35
C LYS A 23 1.72 26.23 -8.36
N TYR A 24 2.18 25.70 -7.22
CA TYR A 24 2.31 24.26 -7.02
C TYR A 24 0.96 23.58 -7.23
N GLU A 25 0.94 22.57 -8.09
CA GLU A 25 -0.18 21.64 -8.25
C GLU A 25 0.24 20.28 -7.71
N PRO A 26 -0.50 19.68 -6.75
CA PRO A 26 -0.19 18.36 -6.21
C PRO A 26 -0.34 17.29 -7.29
N VAL A 27 0.46 16.23 -7.18
CA VAL A 27 0.29 15.05 -8.02
C VAL A 27 -1.09 14.45 -7.75
N ARG A 28 -1.95 14.47 -8.77
CA ARG A 28 -3.34 14.00 -8.69
C ARG A 28 -3.38 12.47 -8.65
N PRO A 29 -4.39 11.84 -8.00
CA PRO A 29 -4.60 10.41 -8.07
C PRO A 29 -4.76 9.93 -9.53
N PRO A 30 -4.26 8.73 -9.88
CA PRO A 30 -4.42 8.18 -11.21
C PRO A 30 -5.85 7.66 -11.42
N ASN A 31 -6.33 7.64 -12.66
CA ASN A 31 -7.60 7.01 -12.99
C ASN A 31 -7.43 5.48 -13.05
N ILE A 32 -7.41 4.82 -11.88
CA ILE A 32 -7.14 3.38 -11.74
C ILE A 32 -8.19 2.54 -12.48
N ARG A 33 -7.75 1.76 -13.47
CA ARG A 33 -8.61 0.87 -14.26
C ARG A 33 -8.45 -0.59 -13.84
N VAL A 34 -9.51 -1.38 -14.01
CA VAL A 34 -9.48 -2.83 -13.85
C VAL A 34 -8.95 -3.46 -15.15
N ASN A 35 -8.12 -4.50 -15.02
CA ASN A 35 -7.68 -5.31 -16.14
C ASN A 35 -8.87 -6.20 -16.62
N PRO A 36 -9.32 -6.10 -17.88
CA PRO A 36 -10.42 -6.93 -18.38
C PRO A 36 -10.04 -8.40 -18.58
N TYR A 37 -8.74 -8.74 -18.59
CA TYR A 37 -8.22 -10.10 -18.78
C TYR A 37 -7.06 -10.36 -17.81
N PRO A 38 -7.32 -10.46 -16.49
CA PRO A 38 -6.30 -10.79 -15.51
C PRO A 38 -5.84 -12.24 -15.69
N LYS A 39 -4.55 -12.51 -15.46
CA LYS A 39 -3.91 -13.80 -15.78
C LYS A 39 -3.11 -14.41 -14.63
N THR A 40 -2.81 -13.64 -13.59
CA THR A 40 -1.97 -14.09 -12.48
C THR A 40 -2.83 -14.44 -11.28
N GLU A 41 -3.48 -15.61 -11.30
CA GLU A 41 -4.25 -16.08 -10.14
C GLU A 41 -3.30 -16.45 -8.98
N HIS A 42 -3.59 -15.90 -7.81
CA HIS A 42 -2.90 -16.15 -6.56
C HIS A 42 -3.89 -16.65 -5.52
N ARG A 43 -3.41 -17.54 -4.66
CA ARG A 43 -4.17 -18.14 -3.55
C ARG A 43 -3.46 -17.80 -2.25
N ALA A 44 -4.19 -17.19 -1.34
CA ALA A 44 -3.80 -17.07 0.05
C ALA A 44 -4.58 -18.10 0.87
N VAL A 45 -3.87 -18.87 1.69
CA VAL A 45 -4.47 -19.80 2.64
C VAL A 45 -4.05 -19.36 4.04
N LEU A 46 -5.04 -19.01 4.85
CA LEU A 46 -4.89 -18.77 6.28
C LEU A 46 -5.16 -20.08 7.01
N HIS A 47 -4.20 -20.53 7.79
CA HIS A 47 -4.38 -21.54 8.82
C HIS A 47 -4.49 -20.87 10.18
N VAL A 48 -5.43 -21.33 10.99
CA VAL A 48 -5.67 -20.85 12.36
C VAL A 48 -5.44 -22.03 13.31
N ASN A 49 -4.51 -21.89 14.26
CA ASN A 49 -4.22 -23.00 15.17
C ASN A 49 -5.41 -23.34 16.08
N ASP A 50 -5.47 -24.61 16.50
CA ASP A 50 -6.47 -25.20 17.40
C ASP A 50 -6.60 -24.50 18.78
N GLN A 51 -5.73 -23.54 19.09
CA GLN A 51 -5.78 -22.73 20.32
C GLN A 51 -6.88 -21.66 20.30
N LEU A 52 -7.42 -21.33 19.12
CA LEU A 52 -8.52 -20.38 18.97
C LEU A 52 -9.83 -21.16 18.78
N GLU A 53 -10.74 -21.03 19.75
CA GLU A 53 -12.03 -21.73 19.73
C GLU A 53 -12.91 -21.29 18.54
N ALA A 54 -13.84 -22.17 18.14
CA ALA A 54 -14.77 -21.92 17.06
C ALA A 54 -15.63 -20.66 17.31
N GLY A 55 -15.85 -19.87 16.25
CA GLY A 55 -16.52 -18.55 16.35
C GLY A 55 -15.76 -17.40 15.68
N LEU A 56 -14.73 -17.72 14.89
CA LEU A 56 -13.96 -16.75 14.11
C LEU A 56 -14.80 -16.11 13.00
N ILE A 57 -14.78 -14.79 12.90
CA ILE A 57 -15.28 -14.06 11.73
C ILE A 57 -14.07 -13.66 10.90
N VAL A 58 -13.92 -14.25 9.72
CA VAL A 58 -12.80 -13.93 8.82
C VAL A 58 -13.34 -13.20 7.59
N THR A 59 -12.73 -12.07 7.25
CA THR A 59 -12.98 -11.31 6.01
C THR A 59 -11.68 -11.13 5.25
N ALA A 60 -11.76 -10.88 3.94
CA ALA A 60 -10.61 -10.78 3.08
C ALA A 60 -10.67 -9.56 2.16
N GLU A 61 -9.53 -8.88 2.05
CA GLU A 61 -9.33 -7.76 1.15
C GLU A 61 -8.02 -7.96 0.37
N VAL A 62 -7.90 -7.31 -0.77
CA VAL A 62 -6.63 -7.18 -1.49
C VAL A 62 -6.35 -5.70 -1.70
N ILE A 63 -5.24 -5.24 -1.14
CA ILE A 63 -4.71 -3.90 -1.41
C ILE A 63 -3.81 -4.00 -2.64
N TYR A 64 -4.14 -3.25 -3.68
CA TYR A 64 -3.28 -3.11 -4.85
C TYR A 64 -2.42 -1.85 -4.73
N GLU A 65 -1.11 -2.02 -4.86
CA GLU A 65 -0.11 -0.96 -4.78
C GLU A 65 0.78 -0.96 -6.04
N MET A 66 1.39 0.18 -6.36
CA MET A 66 2.36 0.27 -7.46
C MET A 66 3.72 -0.28 -7.03
N GLU A 67 4.14 -1.43 -7.56
CA GLU A 67 5.46 -2.01 -7.26
C GLU A 67 6.62 -1.11 -7.73
N ASN A 68 6.43 -0.41 -8.85
CA ASN A 68 7.43 0.44 -9.49
C ASN A 68 7.14 1.94 -9.34
N ARG A 69 6.62 2.38 -8.18
CA ARG A 69 6.26 3.78 -7.90
C ARG A 69 7.36 4.81 -8.25
N SER A 70 8.64 4.46 -8.07
CA SER A 70 9.76 5.40 -8.31
C SER A 70 9.92 5.83 -9.78
N PRO A 71 10.03 4.91 -10.77
CA PRO A 71 10.07 5.30 -12.18
C PRO A 71 8.75 5.88 -12.71
N CYS A 72 7.57 5.42 -12.26
CA CYS A 72 6.31 5.78 -12.92
C CYS A 72 5.52 6.95 -12.31
N VAL A 73 5.71 7.29 -11.02
CA VAL A 73 4.98 8.39 -10.36
C VAL A 73 5.82 9.66 -10.31
N PRO A 74 5.27 10.85 -10.65
CA PRO A 74 6.00 12.12 -10.53
C PRO A 74 6.42 12.43 -9.09
N LEU A 75 7.55 13.11 -8.92
CA LEU A 75 7.98 13.62 -7.63
C LEU A 75 7.13 14.85 -7.25
N ASP A 76 6.31 14.71 -6.22
CA ASP A 76 5.56 15.78 -5.60
C ASP A 76 6.49 16.63 -4.72
N GLN A 77 6.88 17.80 -5.24
CA GLN A 77 7.81 18.72 -4.58
C GLN A 77 7.16 19.60 -3.49
N GLY A 78 5.83 19.62 -3.38
CA GLY A 78 5.12 20.49 -2.42
C GLY A 78 4.81 19.83 -1.07
N ARG A 79 4.98 18.50 -0.96
CA ARG A 79 4.70 17.75 0.28
C ARG A 79 5.84 17.71 1.29
N SER A 80 7.09 17.83 0.85
CA SER A 80 8.27 17.70 1.72
C SER A 80 9.50 18.34 1.11
N LEU A 81 10.46 18.75 1.95
CA LEU A 81 11.80 19.13 1.51
C LEU A 81 12.46 17.93 0.81
N GLY A 82 12.89 18.11 -0.44
CA GLY A 82 13.37 17.03 -1.31
C GLY A 82 12.28 16.30 -2.12
N GLY A 83 11.01 16.62 -1.88
CA GLY A 83 9.85 16.01 -2.53
C GLY A 83 9.54 14.59 -2.05
N SER A 84 8.37 14.08 -2.43
CA SER A 84 7.91 12.73 -2.13
C SER A 84 7.11 12.18 -3.33
N ARG A 85 6.95 10.86 -3.44
CA ARG A 85 6.02 10.28 -4.43
C ARG A 85 4.77 9.83 -3.68
N PRO A 86 3.58 10.38 -3.96
CA PRO A 86 2.37 9.95 -3.28
C PRO A 86 2.14 8.45 -3.49
N MET A 87 1.55 7.81 -2.48
CA MET A 87 1.15 6.42 -2.55
C MET A 87 -0.33 6.38 -2.91
N PHE A 88 -0.64 5.82 -4.06
CA PHE A 88 -2.00 5.58 -4.51
C PHE A 88 -2.19 4.07 -4.64
N GLY A 89 -3.35 3.59 -4.21
CA GLY A 89 -3.72 2.19 -4.22
C GLY A 89 -5.22 2.02 -4.26
N LYS A 90 -5.67 0.78 -4.36
CA LYS A 90 -7.09 0.43 -4.34
C LYS A 90 -7.28 -0.84 -3.52
N THR A 91 -8.14 -0.78 -2.51
CA THR A 91 -8.58 -1.95 -1.75
C THR A 91 -9.79 -2.56 -2.43
N ILE A 92 -9.80 -3.89 -2.55
CA ILE A 92 -10.91 -4.68 -3.10
C ILE A 92 -11.26 -5.75 -2.07
N THR A 93 -12.48 -5.73 -1.53
CA THR A 93 -13.01 -6.86 -0.75
C THR A 93 -13.18 -8.06 -1.67
N VAL A 94 -12.70 -9.23 -1.25
CA VAL A 94 -12.72 -10.46 -2.03
C VAL A 94 -13.47 -11.57 -1.27
N PRO A 95 -14.14 -12.50 -1.97
CA PRO A 95 -14.81 -13.61 -1.32
C PRO A 95 -13.78 -14.51 -0.62
N ILE A 96 -14.14 -14.95 0.58
CA ILE A 96 -13.37 -15.93 1.36
C ILE A 96 -14.11 -17.26 1.35
N ASN A 97 -13.37 -18.35 1.24
CA ASN A 97 -13.89 -19.71 1.26
C ASN A 97 -13.38 -20.43 2.51
N ARG A 98 -14.29 -20.85 3.40
CA ARG A 98 -13.93 -21.66 4.58
C ARG A 98 -13.80 -23.12 4.14
N ILE A 99 -12.60 -23.67 4.20
CA ILE A 99 -12.29 -25.05 3.75
C ILE A 99 -12.66 -26.06 4.84
N ASP A 100 -12.31 -25.74 6.08
CA ASP A 100 -12.60 -26.51 7.29
C ASP A 100 -12.72 -25.54 8.47
N ASP A 101 -12.73 -26.02 9.72
CA ASP A 101 -12.92 -25.14 10.87
C ASP A 101 -11.79 -24.12 11.10
N HIS A 102 -10.58 -24.46 10.62
CA HIS A 102 -9.30 -23.79 10.88
C HIS A 102 -8.62 -23.24 9.62
N THR A 103 -9.07 -23.63 8.42
CA THR A 103 -8.46 -23.25 7.14
C THR A 103 -9.40 -22.37 6.29
N TYR A 104 -8.90 -21.20 5.88
CA TYR A 104 -9.61 -20.24 5.03
C TYR A 104 -8.80 -19.94 3.78
N GLU A 105 -9.46 -19.95 2.62
CA GLU A 105 -8.88 -19.69 1.30
C GLU A 105 -9.40 -18.38 0.71
N VAL A 106 -8.51 -17.60 0.12
CA VAL A 106 -8.81 -16.41 -0.67
C VAL A 106 -8.12 -16.55 -2.03
N ARG A 107 -8.87 -16.29 -3.10
CA ARG A 107 -8.35 -16.22 -4.47
C ARG A 107 -8.42 -14.79 -4.99
N TYR A 108 -7.37 -14.36 -5.65
CA TYR A 108 -7.28 -13.03 -6.24
C TYR A 108 -6.35 -13.03 -7.45
N TYR A 109 -6.45 -12.02 -8.31
CA TYR A 109 -5.52 -11.84 -9.41
C TYR A 109 -4.51 -10.76 -9.06
N ASN A 110 -3.21 -11.04 -9.13
CA ASN A 110 -2.19 -10.05 -8.81
C ASN A 110 -2.19 -8.86 -9.80
N ASP A 111 -2.55 -9.14 -11.05
CA ASP A 111 -2.75 -8.21 -12.17
C ASP A 111 -4.21 -7.78 -12.38
N TYR A 112 -5.03 -7.76 -11.32
CA TYR A 112 -6.43 -7.31 -11.39
C TYR A 112 -6.58 -5.83 -11.81
N LEU A 113 -5.59 -4.99 -11.51
CA LEU A 113 -5.54 -3.61 -11.99
C LEU A 113 -4.73 -3.51 -13.28
N MET A 114 -5.14 -2.60 -14.15
CA MET A 114 -4.48 -2.39 -15.45
C MET A 114 -3.14 -1.66 -15.27
N ASP A 115 -2.08 -2.24 -15.80
CA ASP A 115 -0.78 -1.58 -15.93
C ASP A 115 -0.79 -0.57 -17.08
N GLU A 116 -0.72 0.71 -16.76
CA GLU A 116 -0.84 1.83 -17.70
C GLU A 116 0.16 2.94 -17.35
N ASP A 117 0.52 3.78 -18.32
CA ASP A 117 1.31 4.99 -18.07
C ASP A 117 0.37 6.13 -17.66
N TYR A 118 0.08 6.19 -16.36
CA TYR A 118 -0.86 7.15 -15.77
C TYR A 118 -0.34 8.60 -15.75
N TYR A 119 0.96 8.82 -16.01
CA TYR A 119 1.62 10.12 -15.79
C TYR A 119 2.55 10.59 -16.92
N GLY A 120 2.71 9.80 -17.98
CA GLY A 120 3.66 10.06 -19.08
C GLY A 120 5.13 9.80 -18.71
N LEU A 121 5.38 8.94 -17.72
CA LEU A 121 6.73 8.63 -17.20
C LEU A 121 7.14 7.17 -17.42
N GLY A 122 6.30 6.39 -18.10
CA GLY A 122 6.40 4.94 -18.22
C GLY A 122 5.32 4.21 -17.41
N LYS A 123 5.07 2.97 -17.81
CA LYS A 123 4.03 2.11 -17.25
C LYS A 123 4.18 1.93 -15.73
N CYS A 124 3.13 2.23 -14.97
CA CYS A 124 3.01 1.76 -13.60
C CYS A 124 2.56 0.30 -13.59
N HIS A 125 3.23 -0.52 -12.79
CA HIS A 125 2.90 -1.91 -12.55
C HIS A 125 2.19 -2.06 -11.21
N TRP A 126 1.06 -2.74 -11.19
CA TRP A 126 0.29 -3.03 -9.98
C TRP A 126 0.61 -4.43 -9.44
N THR A 127 0.53 -4.57 -8.12
CA THR A 127 0.65 -5.86 -7.45
C THR A 127 -0.34 -5.94 -6.29
N GLY A 128 -0.90 -7.12 -6.05
CA GLY A 128 -1.97 -7.35 -5.08
C GLY A 128 -1.45 -7.97 -3.79
N HIS A 129 -1.83 -7.38 -2.66
CA HIS A 129 -1.43 -7.83 -1.33
C HIS A 129 -2.68 -8.26 -0.55
N PRO A 130 -2.88 -9.57 -0.32
CA PRO A 130 -4.04 -10.06 0.42
C PRO A 130 -3.87 -9.74 1.90
N ILE A 131 -4.97 -9.29 2.50
CA ILE A 131 -5.12 -9.01 3.91
C ILE A 131 -6.32 -9.83 4.38
N LEU A 132 -6.14 -10.62 5.44
CA LEU A 132 -7.25 -11.29 6.12
C LEU A 132 -7.46 -10.62 7.47
N ASN A 133 -8.67 -10.11 7.71
CA ASN A 133 -9.07 -9.59 9.01
C ASN A 133 -9.84 -10.70 9.73
N VAL A 134 -9.33 -11.13 10.88
CA VAL A 134 -9.94 -12.15 11.74
C VAL A 134 -10.45 -11.44 13.00
N ASN A 135 -11.74 -11.58 13.32
CA ASN A 135 -12.25 -11.24 14.64
C ASN A 135 -12.41 -12.52 15.47
N HIS A 136 -11.87 -12.52 16.68
CA HIS A 136 -12.08 -13.57 17.69
C HIS A 136 -12.41 -12.91 19.03
N ALA A 137 -13.54 -13.28 19.64
CA ALA A 137 -13.99 -12.75 20.94
C ALA A 137 -13.98 -11.20 21.06
N GLY A 138 -14.18 -10.48 19.96
CA GLY A 138 -14.12 -9.01 19.91
C GLY A 138 -12.73 -8.41 19.70
N VAL A 139 -11.69 -9.22 19.53
CA VAL A 139 -10.34 -8.80 19.15
C VAL A 139 -10.15 -8.96 17.64
N ASP A 140 -9.78 -7.87 16.97
CA ASP A 140 -9.43 -7.87 15.55
C ASP A 140 -7.94 -8.14 15.33
N TYR A 141 -7.64 -9.06 14.42
CA TYR A 141 -6.29 -9.41 13.95
C TYR A 141 -6.21 -9.18 12.44
N ILE A 142 -5.23 -8.41 12.00
CA ILE A 142 -4.91 -8.21 10.59
C ILE A 142 -3.74 -9.12 10.23
N VAL A 143 -3.99 -10.14 9.41
CA VAL A 143 -2.99 -11.10 8.93
C VAL A 143 -2.55 -10.71 7.52
N THR A 144 -1.24 -10.56 7.34
CA THR A 144 -0.63 -10.11 6.09
C THR A 144 0.64 -10.89 5.78
N ASN A 145 0.84 -11.29 4.52
CA ASN A 145 2.14 -11.80 4.07
C ASN A 145 3.06 -10.63 3.71
N ASN A 146 3.68 -10.02 4.73
CA ASN A 146 4.57 -8.88 4.58
C ASN A 146 5.98 -9.30 4.10
N ALA A 147 6.06 -10.00 2.96
CA ALA A 147 7.30 -10.41 2.29
C ALA A 147 8.10 -9.25 1.66
N LYS A 148 8.11 -8.05 2.27
CA LYS A 148 9.13 -7.02 1.99
C LYS A 148 10.47 -7.55 2.50
N LYS A 149 11.17 -8.21 1.57
CA LYS A 149 12.38 -9.01 1.73
C LYS A 149 13.58 -8.20 2.22
N THR A 150 13.54 -7.79 3.49
CA THR A 150 14.75 -7.48 4.24
C THR A 150 15.56 -8.78 4.36
N ARG A 151 16.84 -8.70 4.01
CA ARG A 151 17.75 -9.84 3.84
C ARG A 151 17.87 -10.69 5.12
N GLY A 152 17.01 -11.70 5.30
CA GLY A 152 17.19 -12.74 6.32
C GLY A 152 15.92 -13.35 6.94
N GLN A 153 14.81 -12.63 7.03
CA GLN A 153 13.62 -13.11 7.77
C GLN A 153 12.31 -12.71 7.07
N SER A 154 11.43 -13.70 6.85
CA SER A 154 10.00 -13.50 6.59
C SER A 154 9.27 -13.49 7.93
N GLU A 155 9.01 -12.30 8.47
CA GLU A 155 8.22 -12.16 9.70
C GLU A 155 6.74 -12.04 9.35
N GLU A 156 5.96 -12.97 9.90
CA GLU A 156 4.50 -12.93 9.94
C GLU A 156 4.05 -11.79 10.86
N LYS A 157 3.56 -10.69 10.27
CA LYS A 157 3.12 -9.52 11.03
C LYS A 157 1.61 -9.53 11.22
N ILE A 158 1.22 -10.08 12.37
CA ILE A 158 -0.11 -9.95 12.95
C ILE A 158 -0.23 -8.54 13.53
N CYS A 159 -1.17 -7.73 13.03
CA CYS A 159 -1.41 -6.39 13.55
C CYS A 159 -2.76 -6.32 14.28
N VAL A 160 -2.76 -5.83 15.53
CA VAL A 160 -3.98 -5.57 16.32
C VAL A 160 -4.28 -4.05 16.24
N PRO A 161 -5.49 -3.59 15.85
CA PRO A 161 -5.85 -2.16 15.66
C PRO A 161 -6.07 -1.41 16.97
N GLY A 162 -6.13 -0.06 16.95
CA GLY A 162 -5.96 0.78 18.16
C GLY A 162 -4.98 1.97 17.97
N THR A 163 -3.89 2.04 18.77
CA THR A 163 -3.07 3.26 18.96
C THR A 163 -1.65 3.25 18.34
N SER A 164 -1.38 4.26 17.49
CA SER A 164 -0.07 4.82 17.13
C SER A 164 -0.28 6.10 16.33
N THR A 165 0.19 7.21 16.88
CA THR A 165 0.22 8.51 16.20
C THR A 165 1.46 8.65 15.31
N GLN A 166 1.87 7.60 14.57
CA GLN A 166 2.92 7.67 13.54
C GLN A 166 3.01 6.42 12.63
N GLY A 167 2.01 6.18 11.78
CA GLY A 167 2.14 5.40 10.52
C GLY A 167 2.58 3.92 10.61
N ALA A 168 2.73 3.38 11.82
CA ALA A 168 3.13 2.01 12.12
C ALA A 168 2.44 1.59 13.42
N CYS A 169 1.91 0.37 13.44
CA CYS A 169 0.95 -0.18 14.41
C CYS A 169 1.08 0.26 15.89
N ALA A 170 -0.02 0.39 16.64
CA ALA A 170 -1.36 0.06 16.19
C ALA A 170 -2.29 -0.49 17.29
N ALA A 171 -1.83 -1.07 18.40
CA ALA A 171 -2.75 -1.73 19.35
C ALA A 171 -3.26 -0.78 20.46
N PRO A 172 -4.40 -1.07 21.13
CA PRO A 172 -4.81 -0.45 22.37
C PRO A 172 -4.12 -1.21 23.50
N GLU A 173 -4.87 -1.43 24.57
CA GLU A 173 -4.60 -2.46 25.55
C GLU A 173 -5.69 -3.56 25.49
N TYR A 174 -5.24 -4.82 25.62
CA TYR A 174 -5.99 -6.08 25.84
C TYR A 174 -6.29 -7.05 24.67
N ALA A 175 -5.23 -7.47 23.98
CA ALA A 175 -4.91 -8.91 23.85
C ALA A 175 -3.40 -9.07 23.98
N ARG A 176 -2.90 -10.08 24.71
CA ARG A 176 -1.46 -10.24 24.90
C ARG A 176 -0.88 -10.78 23.59
N ALA A 177 0.04 -10.04 22.95
CA ALA A 177 0.61 -10.42 21.66
C ALA A 177 1.22 -11.85 21.64
N LYS A 178 1.68 -12.33 22.80
CA LYS A 178 2.17 -13.70 23.03
C LYS A 178 1.14 -14.81 22.79
N ASP A 179 -0.15 -14.50 22.91
CA ASP A 179 -1.24 -15.48 22.71
C ASP A 179 -1.62 -15.57 21.21
N ALA A 180 -1.09 -14.66 20.38
CA ALA A 180 -1.28 -14.62 18.93
C ALA A 180 -0.02 -14.99 18.13
N GLU A 181 1.18 -14.89 18.73
CA GLU A 181 2.45 -15.31 18.12
C GLU A 181 2.37 -16.79 17.68
N GLY A 182 2.27 -17.01 16.37
CA GLY A 182 2.13 -18.34 15.76
C GLY A 182 0.71 -18.91 15.72
N ALA A 183 -0.31 -18.23 16.27
CA ALA A 183 -1.71 -18.68 16.26
C ALA A 183 -2.37 -18.59 14.87
N PHE A 184 -1.81 -17.77 13.98
CA PHE A 184 -2.20 -17.62 12.59
C PHE A 184 -0.99 -17.88 11.70
N HIS A 185 -1.20 -18.59 10.59
CA HIS A 185 -0.17 -18.80 9.57
C HIS A 185 -0.72 -18.60 8.16
N ILE A 186 -0.19 -17.64 7.41
CA ILE A 186 -0.57 -17.38 6.00
C ILE A 186 0.43 -17.98 4.99
N THR A 187 -0.03 -19.00 4.26
CA THR A 187 0.67 -19.52 3.08
C THR A 187 0.17 -18.81 1.81
N LEU A 188 1.08 -18.22 1.04
CA LEU A 188 0.79 -17.74 -0.32
C LEU A 188 1.29 -18.74 -1.36
N THR A 189 0.43 -19.08 -2.32
CA THR A 189 0.78 -19.84 -3.52
C THR A 189 0.40 -19.03 -4.76
N SER A 190 1.36 -18.79 -5.66
CA SER A 190 1.07 -18.24 -6.98
C SER A 190 0.86 -19.38 -7.97
N TYR A 191 -0.18 -19.26 -8.80
CA TYR A 191 -0.38 -20.14 -9.94
C TYR A 191 0.04 -19.36 -11.20
N LYS A 192 0.93 -19.97 -11.98
CA LYS A 192 1.21 -19.54 -13.36
C LYS A 192 0.65 -20.61 -14.28
N ASP A 193 -0.25 -20.20 -15.14
CA ASP A 193 -0.56 -20.89 -16.40
C ASP A 193 0.64 -20.77 -17.37
#